data_AF-A0A4Q9LEH1-F1
#
_entry.id   AF-A0A4Q9LEH1-F1
#
_cell.length_a   1.000
_cell.length_b   1.000
_cell.length_c   1.000
_cell.angle_alpha   90.00
_cell.angle_beta   90.00
_cell.angle_gamma   90.00
#
_symmetry.space_group_name_H-M   'P 1'
#
loop_
_entity.id
_entity.type
_entity.pdbx_description
1 polymer ?
#
loop_
_entity_poly.entity_id
_entity_poly.type
_entity_poly.pdbx_seq_one_letter_code
_entity_poly.pdbx_strand_id
1 'polypeptide(L)'
;MNNLSIYGSYSENSEDFVEFIISLLNLKSMLFRNNINLNVFNPNCSKNKINLNNLGNLHYIHENEFLNYFPDFFNLKSIRYLIMGYEYKEGSIKKLSLNESLKNIQSLSLDKFKIGTLL
;
A
#
# COMPACT_ATOMS: atom_id res chain seq x y z
N MET A 1 -5.89 17.84 5.27
CA MET A 1 -4.59 17.54 4.66
C MET A 1 -4.83 16.78 3.36
N ASN A 2 -4.18 17.17 2.25
CA ASN A 2 -4.40 16.56 0.93
C ASN A 2 -3.24 15.66 0.49
N ASN A 3 -2.04 15.88 1.02
CA ASN A 3 -0.85 15.10 0.70
C ASN A 3 -0.18 14.69 2.00
N LEU A 4 0.26 13.44 2.08
CA LEU A 4 1.05 12.92 3.19
C LEU A 4 2.26 12.21 2.60
N SER A 5 3.43 12.45 3.19
CA SER A 5 4.63 11.73 2.80
C SER A 5 5.48 11.43 4.02
N ILE A 6 5.86 10.16 4.17
CA ILE A 6 6.65 9.65 5.30
C ILE A 6 7.72 8.71 4.72
N TYR A 7 8.97 8.92 5.14
CA TYR A 7 10.11 8.20 4.61
C TYR A 7 11.07 7.82 5.73
N GLY A 8 11.67 6.63 5.65
CA GLY A 8 12.75 6.23 6.57
C GLY A 8 12.35 6.24 8.05
N SER A 9 11.07 6.10 8.35
CA SER A 9 10.52 6.24 9.70
C SER A 9 10.17 4.88 10.31
N TYR A 10 10.16 4.81 11.63
CA TYR A 10 9.72 3.65 12.40
C TYR A 10 8.50 4.02 13.23
N SER A 11 7.48 3.16 13.26
CA SER A 11 6.31 3.33 14.13
C SER A 11 6.35 2.34 15.29
N GLU A 12 6.37 2.86 16.52
CA GLU A 12 6.23 2.06 17.74
C GLU A 12 4.77 1.64 17.97
N ASN A 13 3.82 2.51 17.61
CA ASN A 13 2.38 2.33 17.78
C ASN A 13 1.69 2.32 16.42
N SER A 14 1.85 1.22 15.69
CA SER A 14 1.33 1.12 14.32
C SER A 14 -0.19 1.27 14.24
N GLU A 15 -0.93 0.90 15.31
CA GLU A 15 -2.38 1.07 15.37
C GLU A 15 -2.79 2.55 15.40
N ASP A 16 -2.18 3.35 16.27
CA ASP A 16 -2.44 4.80 16.34
C ASP A 16 -2.12 5.48 15.01
N PHE A 17 -1.07 5.01 14.34
CA PHE A 17 -0.72 5.50 13.01
C PHE A 17 -1.78 5.15 11.97
N VAL A 18 -2.31 3.91 11.98
CA VAL A 18 -3.45 3.52 11.13
C VAL A 18 -4.67 4.41 11.40
N GLU A 19 -5.00 4.64 12.66
CA GLU A 19 -6.13 5.52 13.06
C GLU A 19 -5.92 6.96 12.59
N PHE A 20 -4.70 7.48 12.70
CA PHE A 20 -4.31 8.76 12.12
C PHE A 20 -4.56 8.78 10.61
N ILE A 21 -4.12 7.77 9.85
CA ILE A 21 -4.36 7.70 8.40
C ILE A 21 -5.85 7.68 8.06
N ILE A 22 -6.66 6.93 8.80
CA ILE A 22 -8.12 6.86 8.61
C ILE A 22 -8.77 8.23 8.81
N SER A 23 -8.25 9.06 9.73
CA SER A 23 -8.77 10.41 9.97
C SER A 23 -8.56 11.38 8.78
N LEU A 24 -7.69 11.05 7.83
CA LEU A 24 -7.31 11.92 6.71
C LEU A 24 -8.26 11.77 5.51
N LEU A 25 -9.55 11.99 5.71
CA LEU A 25 -10.60 11.73 4.70
C LEU A 25 -10.44 12.49 3.37
N ASN A 26 -9.70 13.60 3.36
CA ASN A 26 -9.45 14.43 2.18
C ASN A 26 -8.11 14.12 1.49
N LEU A 27 -7.40 13.07 1.93
CA LEU A 27 -6.10 12.73 1.37
C LEU A 27 -6.23 12.32 -0.10
N LYS A 28 -5.43 12.95 -0.95
CA LYS A 28 -5.38 12.75 -2.41
C LYS A 28 -4.11 12.05 -2.87
N SER A 29 -3.01 12.29 -2.15
CA SER A 29 -1.72 11.66 -2.42
C SER A 29 -1.09 11.14 -1.14
N MET A 30 -0.60 9.92 -1.18
CA MET A 30 0.13 9.29 -0.09
C MET A 30 1.42 8.71 -0.62
N LEU A 31 2.53 9.02 0.06
CA LEU A 31 3.81 8.43 -0.23
C LEU A 31 4.42 7.85 1.04
N PHE A 32 4.55 6.54 1.09
CA PHE A 32 5.33 5.83 2.09
C PHE A 32 6.49 5.09 1.44
N ARG A 33 7.70 5.37 1.92
CA ARG A 33 8.91 4.75 1.41
C ARG A 33 9.89 4.37 2.52
N ASN A 34 10.34 3.13 2.52
CA ASN A 34 11.38 2.63 3.42
C ASN A 34 11.04 2.88 4.90
N ASN A 35 9.76 2.77 5.26
CA ASN A 35 9.31 2.84 6.63
C ASN A 35 9.18 1.44 7.21
N ILE A 36 9.29 1.34 8.54
CA ILE A 36 9.24 0.07 9.28
C ILE A 36 8.03 0.11 10.22
N ASN A 37 7.27 -0.98 10.23
CA ASN A 37 6.14 -1.21 11.13
C ASN A 37 4.98 -0.19 10.99
N LEU A 38 4.70 0.32 9.78
CA LEU A 38 3.56 1.22 9.59
C LEU A 38 2.23 0.47 9.58
N ASN A 39 2.21 -0.78 9.11
CA ASN A 39 1.04 -1.67 9.05
C ASN A 39 -0.23 -1.13 8.35
N VAL A 40 -0.17 -0.01 7.63
CA VAL A 40 -1.32 0.66 6.99
C VAL A 40 -2.09 -0.22 6.00
N PHE A 41 -1.41 -1.10 5.27
CA PHE A 41 -2.03 -2.03 4.32
C PHE A 41 -1.76 -3.50 4.67
N ASN A 42 -1.51 -3.79 5.95
CA ASN A 42 -1.34 -5.15 6.43
C ASN A 42 -2.69 -5.90 6.41
N PRO A 43 -2.86 -6.97 5.60
CA PRO A 43 -4.11 -7.73 5.51
C PRO A 43 -4.49 -8.45 6.80
N ASN A 44 -3.54 -8.65 7.72
CA ASN A 44 -3.78 -9.33 9.00
C ASN A 44 -4.21 -8.36 10.12
N CYS A 45 -4.19 -7.04 9.86
CA CYS A 45 -4.65 -6.06 10.83
C CYS A 45 -6.18 -5.92 10.71
N SER A 46 -6.91 -6.40 11.71
CA SER A 46 -8.38 -6.37 11.74
C SER A 46 -8.97 -4.95 11.70
N LYS A 47 -8.17 -3.92 12.05
CA LYS A 47 -8.51 -2.50 11.98
C LYS A 47 -8.30 -1.90 10.59
N ASN A 48 -7.66 -2.59 9.64
CA ASN A 48 -7.40 -2.07 8.29
C ASN A 48 -8.65 -2.11 7.40
N LYS A 49 -9.61 -1.25 7.71
CA LYS A 49 -10.70 -0.86 6.81
C LYS A 49 -10.48 0.57 6.33
N ILE A 50 -9.25 0.86 5.91
CA ILE A 50 -8.88 2.19 5.44
C ILE A 50 -9.70 2.51 4.20
N ASN A 51 -10.58 3.50 4.33
CA ASN A 51 -11.42 3.98 3.25
C ASN A 51 -11.06 5.43 2.91
N LEU A 52 -10.15 5.59 1.94
CA LEU A 52 -9.69 6.88 1.47
C LEU A 52 -10.28 7.16 0.08
N ASN A 53 -11.57 7.50 0.04
CA ASN A 53 -12.32 7.71 -1.20
C ASN A 53 -11.71 8.75 -2.15
N ASN A 54 -10.84 9.64 -1.65
CA ASN A 54 -10.21 10.70 -2.45
C ASN A 54 -8.76 10.38 -2.87
N LEU A 55 -8.19 9.27 -2.41
CA LEU A 55 -6.79 8.92 -2.66
C LEU A 55 -6.58 8.46 -4.10
N GLY A 56 -6.10 9.37 -4.96
CA GLY A 56 -5.81 9.09 -6.37
C GLY A 56 -4.39 8.58 -6.61
N ASN A 57 -3.43 9.01 -5.78
CA ASN A 57 -2.02 8.72 -5.94
C ASN A 57 -1.50 7.97 -4.72
N LEU A 58 -1.03 6.74 -4.92
CA LEU A 58 -0.38 5.96 -3.87
C LEU A 58 1.01 5.53 -4.33
N HIS A 59 2.01 5.93 -3.57
CA HIS A 59 3.37 5.44 -3.70
C HIS A 59 3.74 4.72 -2.40
N TYR A 60 3.86 3.40 -2.48
CA TYR A 60 4.02 2.51 -1.34
C TYR A 60 5.18 1.55 -1.57
N ILE A 61 6.39 1.97 -1.21
CA ILE A 61 7.62 1.17 -1.36
C ILE A 61 8.15 0.79 0.02
N HIS A 62 8.14 -0.49 0.34
CA HIS A 62 8.57 -0.95 1.66
C HIS A 62 9.58 -2.08 1.55
N GLU A 63 10.66 -1.94 2.30
CA GLU A 63 11.68 -2.97 2.44
C GLU A 63 11.25 -3.94 3.56
N ASN A 64 11.25 -5.24 3.27
CA ASN A 64 11.07 -6.34 4.23
C ASN A 64 9.71 -6.44 4.98
N GLU A 65 8.83 -5.44 4.91
CA GLU A 65 7.54 -5.44 5.62
C GLU A 65 6.54 -6.49 5.05
N PHE A 66 6.74 -6.90 3.79
CA PHE A 66 5.79 -7.74 3.03
C PHE A 66 6.36 -9.06 2.48
N LEU A 67 7.47 -9.57 3.02
CA LEU A 67 8.11 -10.80 2.53
C LEU A 67 7.16 -12.02 2.43
N ASN A 68 6.03 -12.01 3.14
CA ASN A 68 5.07 -13.13 3.18
C ASN A 68 3.65 -12.81 2.70
N TYR A 69 3.28 -11.54 2.45
CA TYR A 69 1.90 -11.18 2.12
C TYR A 69 1.82 -9.94 1.23
N PHE A 70 0.72 -9.85 0.48
CA PHE A 70 0.47 -8.74 -0.45
C PHE A 70 -0.34 -7.65 0.27
N PRO A 71 -0.08 -6.34 0.06
CA PRO A 71 -0.84 -5.27 0.69
C PRO A 71 -2.34 -5.36 0.35
N ASP A 72 -3.19 -5.07 1.33
CA ASP A 72 -4.63 -5.00 1.12
C ASP A 72 -5.05 -3.61 0.61
N PHE A 73 -5.35 -3.53 -0.69
CA PHE A 73 -5.89 -2.34 -1.33
C PHE A 73 -7.41 -2.42 -1.60
N PHE A 74 -8.12 -3.43 -1.07
CA PHE A 74 -9.52 -3.71 -1.44
C PHE A 74 -10.49 -2.55 -1.23
N ASN A 75 -10.16 -1.56 -0.39
CA ASN A 75 -11.03 -0.40 -0.13
C ASN A 75 -10.59 0.89 -0.85
N LEU A 76 -9.52 0.87 -1.66
CA LEU A 76 -8.94 2.06 -2.29
C LEU A 76 -9.41 2.24 -3.74
N LYS A 77 -10.73 2.39 -3.93
CA LYS A 77 -11.38 2.39 -5.25
C LYS A 77 -11.03 3.57 -6.16
N SER A 78 -10.49 4.64 -5.60
CA SER A 78 -10.20 5.90 -6.30
C SER A 78 -8.76 6.01 -6.81
N ILE A 79 -7.90 5.03 -6.50
CA ILE A 79 -6.51 5.04 -6.96
C ILE A 79 -6.47 4.99 -8.49
N ARG A 80 -5.72 5.94 -9.06
CA ARG A 80 -5.41 6.00 -10.50
C ARG A 80 -3.93 5.80 -10.77
N TYR A 81 -3.08 6.14 -9.81
CA TYR A 81 -1.62 6.05 -9.93
C TYR A 81 -1.09 5.25 -8.75
N LEU A 82 -0.53 4.07 -9.04
CA LEU A 82 0.07 3.19 -8.04
C LEU A 82 1.53 2.95 -8.37
N ILE A 83 2.39 3.26 -7.40
CA ILE A 83 3.80 2.86 -7.39
C ILE A 83 3.99 1.95 -6.19
N MET A 84 4.52 0.75 -6.40
CA MET A 84 4.86 -0.14 -5.29
C MET A 84 6.11 -0.98 -5.55
N GLY A 85 6.71 -1.51 -4.46
CA GLY A 85 7.95 -2.31 -4.39
C GLY A 85 8.21 -2.65 -2.91
N TYR A 86 9.02 -3.60 -2.46
CA TYR A 86 10.26 -4.22 -2.94
C TYR A 86 10.31 -5.67 -2.41
N GLU A 87 11.04 -6.58 -3.08
CA GLU A 87 11.21 -8.00 -2.69
C GLU A 87 9.93 -8.84 -2.56
N TYR A 88 8.84 -8.39 -3.20
CA TYR A 88 7.64 -9.21 -3.30
C TYR A 88 7.95 -10.56 -3.97
N LYS A 89 7.54 -11.65 -3.29
CA LYS A 89 7.66 -13.03 -3.78
C LYS A 89 6.84 -13.25 -5.05
N GLU A 90 7.17 -14.32 -5.76
CA GLU A 90 6.44 -14.75 -6.95
C GLU A 90 4.93 -14.92 -6.68
N GLY A 91 4.12 -14.71 -7.71
CA GLY A 91 2.66 -14.73 -7.60
C GLY A 91 2.04 -13.44 -7.04
N SER A 92 2.83 -12.50 -6.50
CA SER A 92 2.34 -11.19 -6.04
C SER A 92 1.69 -10.37 -7.15
N ILE A 93 2.20 -10.46 -8.37
CA ILE A 93 1.59 -9.79 -9.54
C ILE A 93 0.21 -10.38 -9.87
N LYS A 94 0.02 -11.70 -9.72
CA LYS A 94 -1.31 -12.30 -9.91
C LYS A 94 -2.30 -11.78 -8.86
N LYS A 95 -1.86 -11.55 -7.62
CA LYS A 95 -2.70 -10.94 -6.57
C LYS A 95 -3.13 -9.51 -6.93
N LEU A 96 -2.26 -8.72 -7.57
CA LEU A 96 -2.63 -7.41 -8.13
C LEU A 96 -3.79 -7.52 -9.12
N SER A 97 -3.69 -8.45 -10.08
CA SER A 97 -4.72 -8.61 -11.12
C SER A 97 -6.08 -9.06 -10.60
N LEU A 98 -6.12 -9.67 -9.40
CA LEU A 98 -7.36 -10.11 -8.76
C LEU A 98 -7.98 -9.04 -7.84
N ASN A 99 -7.30 -7.91 -7.62
CA ASN A 99 -7.80 -6.87 -6.75
C ASN A 99 -8.74 -5.92 -7.53
N GLU A 100 -10.03 -6.05 -7.26
CA GLU A 100 -11.11 -5.26 -7.86
C GLU A 100 -10.91 -3.74 -7.73
N SER A 101 -10.32 -3.27 -6.63
CA SER A 101 -10.08 -1.84 -6.39
C SER A 101 -8.98 -1.26 -7.27
N LEU A 102 -8.17 -2.11 -7.91
CA LEU A 102 -7.11 -1.70 -8.83
C LEU A 102 -7.58 -1.65 -10.29
N LYS A 103 -8.84 -1.99 -10.59
CA LYS A 103 -9.39 -1.93 -11.96
C LYS A 103 -9.35 -0.54 -12.60
N ASN A 104 -9.33 0.51 -11.78
CA ASN A 104 -9.33 1.90 -12.22
C ASN A 104 -7.92 2.50 -12.37
N ILE A 105 -6.86 1.71 -12.14
CA ILE A 105 -5.49 2.20 -12.28
C ILE A 105 -5.20 2.59 -13.72
N GLN A 106 -4.73 3.82 -13.89
CA GLN A 106 -4.28 4.39 -15.15
C GLN A 106 -2.77 4.22 -15.34
N SER A 107 -2.02 4.20 -14.24
CA SER A 107 -0.56 4.02 -14.25
C SER A 107 -0.13 3.12 -13.09
N LEU A 108 0.51 2.01 -13.42
CA LEU A 108 1.12 1.08 -12.47
C LEU A 108 2.64 1.05 -12.66
N SER A 109 3.38 1.33 -11.59
CA SER A 109 4.83 1.14 -11.55
C SER A 109 5.18 0.13 -10.46
N LEU A 110 5.96 -0.88 -10.85
CA LEU A 110 6.41 -1.96 -9.98
C LEU A 110 7.93 -1.89 -9.87
N ASP A 111 8.44 -1.66 -8.66
CA ASP A 111 9.87 -1.59 -8.37
C ASP A 111 10.35 -2.86 -7.64
N LYS A 112 11.47 -3.44 -8.11
CA LYS A 112 12.11 -4.62 -7.52
C LYS A 112 11.15 -5.78 -7.17
N PHE A 113 10.33 -6.18 -8.14
CA PHE A 113 9.46 -7.37 -8.06
C PHE A 113 10.16 -8.62 -8.60
N LYS A 114 9.97 -9.77 -7.94
CA LYS A 114 10.33 -11.06 -8.52
C LYS A 114 9.25 -11.51 -9.50
N ILE A 115 9.62 -11.69 -10.78
CA ILE A 115 8.73 -12.13 -11.87
C ILE A 115 9.23 -13.48 -12.39
N GLY A 116 8.33 -14.46 -12.49
CA GLY A 116 8.65 -15.81 -12.97
C GLY A 116 8.10 -16.90 -12.06
N THR A 117 8.59 -18.13 -12.24
CA THR A 117 8.18 -19.33 -11.51
C THR A 117 9.34 -19.94 -10.73
N LEU A 118 9.11 -20.26 -9.45
CA LEU A 118 9.64 -21.44 -8.78
C LEU A 118 8.86 -22.61 -9.37
N LEU A 119 9.48 -23.26 -10.36
CA LEU A 119 9.11 -24.62 -10.71
C LEU A 119 9.17 -25.51 -9.46
#